data_AF-A0A0F9A147-F1
#
_entry.id   AF-A0A0F9A147-F1
#
_cell.length_a   1.000
_cell.length_b   1.000
_cell.length_c   1.000
_cell.angle_alpha   90.00
_cell.angle_beta   90.00
_cell.angle_gamma   90.00
#
_symmetry.space_group_name_H-M   'P 1'
#
loop_
_entity.id
_entity.type
_entity.pdbx_description
1 polymer ?
#
loop_
_entity_poly.entity_id
_entity_poly.type
_entity_poly.pdbx_seq_one_letter_code
_entity_poly.pdbx_strand_id
1 'polypeptide(L)'
;MAWELAMFMMFGFLLKHTLMDFFVQNRFPWMWMNKGRFCHPGGIVHALTHTAGTLAVLWPFAQIFNYYNGDLFNWERFLYLTLAFEFVIHYFTDLFKMKICAWRGWECNTSSRFWDMVGLDQLIHLLTYWVIIYAWVGMSVYL
;
A
#
# COMPACT_ATOMS: atom_id res chain seq x y z
N MET A 1 1.51 -10.01 22.86
CA MET A 1 2.61 -9.43 22.06
C MET A 1 2.37 -9.46 20.55
N ALA A 2 1.96 -10.58 19.93
CA ALA A 2 1.76 -10.63 18.48
C ALA A 2 0.62 -9.72 17.96
N TRP A 3 -0.47 -9.60 18.73
CA TRP A 3 -1.62 -8.77 18.33
C TRP A 3 -1.31 -7.27 18.46
N GLU A 4 -0.51 -6.86 19.44
CA GLU A 4 -0.04 -5.49 19.63
C GLU A 4 0.80 -5.05 18.41
N LEU A 5 1.74 -5.90 17.97
CA LEU A 5 2.55 -5.66 16.77
C LEU A 5 1.66 -5.50 15.53
N ALA A 6 0.68 -6.38 15.36
CA ALA A 6 -0.28 -6.30 14.25
C ALA A 6 -1.07 -4.97 14.28
N MET A 7 -1.50 -4.51 15.47
CA MET A 7 -2.21 -3.24 15.62
C MET A 7 -1.33 -2.04 15.28
N PHE A 8 -0.06 -2.03 15.71
CA PHE A 8 0.87 -0.95 15.37
C PHE A 8 1.18 -0.89 13.87
N MET A 9 1.42 -2.05 13.24
CA MET A 9 1.60 -2.11 11.79
C MET A 9 0.35 -1.61 11.06
N MET A 10 -0.84 -2.09 11.46
CA MET A 10 -2.10 -1.68 10.85
C MET A 10 -2.33 -0.17 10.98
N PHE A 11 -2.09 0.38 12.17
CA PHE A 11 -2.18 1.82 12.38
C PHE A 11 -1.23 2.60 11.45
N GLY A 12 0.03 2.16 11.34
CA GLY A 12 1.01 2.75 10.42
C GLY A 12 0.54 2.69 8.97
N PHE A 13 -0.01 1.55 8.53
CA PHE A 13 -0.54 1.39 7.17
C PHE A 13 -1.77 2.26 6.89
N LEU A 14 -2.70 2.37 7.82
CA LEU A 14 -3.86 3.26 7.70
C LEU A 14 -3.41 4.72 7.58
N LEU A 15 -2.47 5.13 8.44
CA LEU A 15 -1.95 6.49 8.45
C LEU A 15 -1.18 6.81 7.16
N LYS A 16 -0.24 5.93 6.74
CA LYS A 16 0.54 6.15 5.52
C LYS A 16 -0.36 6.19 4.29
N HIS A 17 -1.33 5.27 4.18
CA HIS A 17 -2.25 5.24 3.06
C HIS A 17 -3.05 6.54 2.98
N THR A 18 -3.62 6.98 4.11
CA THR A 18 -4.38 8.23 4.19
C THR A 18 -3.53 9.44 3.78
N LEU A 19 -2.30 9.53 4.30
CA LEU A 19 -1.39 10.64 3.97
C LEU A 19 -1.02 10.65 2.49
N MET A 20 -0.66 9.50 1.92
CA MET A 20 -0.17 9.44 0.54
C MET A 20 -1.30 9.72 -0.47
N ASP A 21 -2.49 9.13 -0.28
CA ASP A 21 -3.62 9.29 -1.21
C ASP A 21 -4.29 10.67 -1.13
N PHE A 22 -4.50 11.18 0.09
CA PHE A 22 -5.35 12.35 0.30
C PHE A 22 -4.58 13.64 0.62
N PHE A 23 -3.35 13.54 1.14
CA PHE A 23 -2.57 14.73 1.50
C PHE A 23 -1.41 14.98 0.55
N VAL A 24 -0.62 13.97 0.23
CA VAL A 24 0.57 14.10 -0.64
C VAL A 24 0.17 14.18 -2.10
N GLN A 25 -0.56 13.19 -2.62
CA GLN A 25 -0.96 13.13 -4.03
C GLN A 25 -1.67 14.41 -4.48
N ASN A 26 -2.53 15.00 -3.63
CA ASN A 26 -3.26 16.24 -3.94
C ASN A 26 -2.36 17.46 -4.17
N ARG A 27 -1.11 17.45 -3.68
CA ARG A 27 -0.13 18.53 -3.93
C ARG A 27 0.58 18.38 -5.27
N PHE A 28 0.43 17.25 -5.94
CA PHE A 28 1.10 16.93 -7.20
C PHE A 28 0.07 16.53 -8.27
N PRO A 29 -0.55 17.50 -8.97
CA PRO A 29 -1.63 17.22 -9.92
C PRO A 29 -1.29 16.17 -10.98
N TRP A 30 -0.05 16.17 -11.45
CA TRP A 30 0.43 15.22 -12.44
C TRP A 30 0.41 13.75 -11.96
N MET A 31 0.36 13.48 -10.65
CA MET A 31 0.20 12.11 -10.12
C MET A 31 -1.25 11.63 -10.31
N TRP A 32 -2.23 12.27 -9.66
CA TRP A 32 -3.61 11.81 -9.69
C TRP A 32 -4.28 11.93 -11.06
N MET A 33 -3.89 12.93 -11.86
CA MET A 33 -4.41 13.09 -13.22
C MET A 33 -3.94 12.00 -14.19
N ASN A 34 -2.80 11.36 -13.90
CA ASN A 34 -2.17 10.42 -14.84
C ASN A 34 -2.02 9.00 -14.30
N LYS A 35 -2.42 8.70 -13.06
CA LYS A 35 -2.27 7.35 -12.49
C LYS A 35 -3.08 6.26 -13.21
N GLY A 36 -4.09 6.65 -14.01
CA GLY A 36 -4.80 5.75 -14.93
C GLY A 36 -4.08 5.44 -16.26
N ARG A 37 -2.90 6.01 -16.51
CA ARG A 37 -2.12 5.78 -17.73
C ARG A 37 -1.04 4.73 -17.47
N PHE A 38 -1.06 3.66 -18.26
CA PHE A 38 -0.11 2.55 -18.13
C PHE A 38 1.32 3.04 -18.33
N CYS A 39 2.22 2.62 -17.44
CA CYS A 39 3.62 3.03 -17.31
C CYS A 39 3.87 4.55 -17.24
N HIS A 40 2.86 5.37 -16.96
CA HIS A 40 3.07 6.81 -16.83
C HIS A 40 3.78 7.14 -15.50
N PRO A 41 4.76 8.08 -15.49
CA PRO A 41 5.49 8.47 -14.28
C PRO A 41 4.58 8.86 -13.12
N GLY A 42 3.46 9.51 -13.39
CA GLY A 42 2.45 9.87 -12.38
C GLY A 42 1.94 8.69 -11.55
N GLY A 43 1.61 7.56 -12.20
CA GLY A 43 1.18 6.35 -11.49
C GLY A 43 2.34 5.64 -10.81
N ILE A 44 3.52 5.60 -11.45
CA ILE A 44 4.72 4.97 -10.89
C ILE A 44 5.15 5.70 -9.61
N VAL A 45 5.28 7.03 -9.66
CA VAL A 45 5.72 7.81 -8.50
C VAL A 45 4.69 7.75 -7.39
N HIS A 46 3.39 7.76 -7.71
CA HIS A 46 2.36 7.56 -6.69
C HIS A 46 2.53 6.22 -5.96
N ALA A 47 2.68 5.11 -6.70
CA ALA A 47 2.95 3.81 -6.09
C ALA A 47 4.26 3.82 -5.28
N LEU A 48 5.33 4.46 -5.79
CA LEU A 48 6.58 4.61 -5.04
C LEU A 48 6.42 5.39 -3.73
N THR A 49 5.54 6.41 -3.66
CA THR A 49 5.28 7.10 -2.39
C THR A 49 4.64 6.20 -1.35
N HIS A 50 3.77 5.29 -1.79
CA HIS A 50 3.17 4.27 -0.92
C HIS A 50 4.19 3.24 -0.48
N THR A 51 5.05 2.78 -1.40
CA THR A 51 6.14 1.87 -1.09
C THR A 51 7.15 2.48 -0.11
N ALA A 52 7.48 3.77 -0.26
CA ALA A 52 8.30 4.50 0.71
C ALA A 52 7.62 4.61 2.08
N GLY A 53 6.30 4.81 2.12
CA GLY A 53 5.52 4.76 3.36
C GLY A 53 5.53 3.37 4.00
N THR A 54 5.39 2.31 3.21
CA THR A 54 5.50 0.91 3.67
C THR A 54 6.88 0.61 4.24
N LEU A 55 7.95 1.10 3.60
CA LEU A 55 9.31 1.02 4.14
C LEU A 55 9.40 1.71 5.51
N ALA A 56 8.88 2.93 5.63
CA ALA A 56 8.90 3.65 6.91
C ALA A 56 8.12 2.93 8.02
N VAL A 57 7.01 2.29 7.68
CA VAL A 57 6.21 1.50 8.64
C VAL A 57 6.94 0.22 9.06
N LEU A 58 7.50 -0.54 8.11
CA LEU A 58 8.04 -1.88 8.39
C LEU A 58 9.50 -1.90 8.81
N TRP A 59 10.27 -0.85 8.52
CA TRP A 59 11.70 -0.79 8.85
C TRP A 59 11.98 -1.04 10.34
N PRO A 60 11.29 -0.39 11.31
CA PRO A 60 11.52 -0.66 12.73
C PRO A 60 11.23 -2.11 13.11
N PHE A 61 10.22 -2.73 12.50
CA PHE A 61 9.87 -4.12 12.78
C PHE A 61 10.91 -5.11 12.23
N ALA A 62 11.46 -4.84 11.04
CA ALA A 62 12.56 -5.64 10.50
C ALA A 62 13.78 -5.63 11.44
N GLN A 63 14.12 -4.46 12.01
CA GLN A 63 15.22 -4.35 12.97
C GLN A 63 14.93 -5.12 14.27
N ILE A 64 13.70 -4.99 14.79
CA ILE A 64 13.26 -5.71 15.99
C ILE A 64 13.33 -7.23 15.75
N PHE A 65 12.80 -7.73 14.64
CA PHE A 65 12.78 -9.16 14.37
C PHE A 65 14.17 -9.73 14.04
N ASN A 66 15.04 -8.98 13.36
CA ASN A 66 16.46 -9.34 13.23
C ASN A 66 17.12 -9.51 14.61
N TYR A 67 16.84 -8.62 15.56
CA TYR A 67 17.40 -8.71 16.91
C TYR A 67 16.92 -9.95 17.68
N TYR A 68 15.64 -10.31 17.57
CA TYR A 68 15.05 -11.43 18.34
C TYR A 68 15.20 -12.80 17.66
N ASN A 69 15.10 -12.89 16.33
CA ASN A 69 15.17 -14.15 15.59
C ASN A 69 16.61 -14.46 15.08
N GLY A 70 17.54 -13.51 15.15
CA GLY A 70 18.92 -13.67 14.67
C GLY A 70 18.99 -14.03 13.19
N ASP A 71 19.94 -14.88 12.81
CA ASP A 71 20.18 -15.28 11.41
C ASP A 71 19.20 -16.35 10.88
N LEU A 72 18.18 -16.75 11.66
CA LEU A 72 17.19 -17.76 11.25
C LEU A 72 16.41 -17.32 10.00
N PHE A 73 16.22 -16.01 9.83
CA PHE A 73 15.47 -15.45 8.72
C PHE A 73 15.99 -14.08 8.32
N ASN A 74 16.11 -13.85 7.01
CA ASN A 74 16.61 -12.60 6.48
C ASN A 74 15.46 -11.58 6.32
N TRP A 75 15.20 -10.82 7.38
CA TRP A 75 14.12 -9.82 7.41
C TRP A 75 14.33 -8.68 6.42
N GLU A 76 15.56 -8.34 6.08
CA GLU A 76 15.86 -7.30 5.08
C GLU A 76 15.41 -7.73 3.68
N ARG A 77 15.74 -8.97 3.28
CA ARG A 77 15.26 -9.54 2.00
C ARG A 77 13.74 -9.62 1.98
N PHE A 78 13.13 -10.04 3.08
CA PHE A 78 11.67 -10.11 3.17
C PHE A 78 11.00 -8.73 3.10
N LEU A 79 11.64 -7.70 3.65
CA LEU A 79 11.23 -6.32 3.48
C LEU A 79 11.24 -5.90 2.01
N TYR A 80 12.34 -6.11 1.29
CA TYR A 80 12.38 -5.74 -0.13
C TYR A 80 11.35 -6.49 -0.99
N LEU A 81 11.08 -7.77 -0.69
CA LEU A 81 10.00 -8.53 -1.33
C LEU A 81 8.62 -7.92 -1.01
N THR A 82 8.40 -7.53 0.24
CA THR A 82 7.15 -6.86 0.66
C THR A 82 6.96 -5.53 -0.05
N LEU A 83 8.02 -4.74 -0.21
CA LEU A 83 8.00 -3.46 -0.93
C LEU A 83 7.68 -3.65 -2.41
N ALA A 84 8.30 -4.64 -3.06
CA ALA A 84 8.01 -4.96 -4.46
C ALA A 84 6.55 -5.43 -4.63
N PHE A 85 6.06 -6.27 -3.72
CA PHE A 85 4.67 -6.73 -3.70
C PHE A 85 3.70 -5.55 -3.56
N GLU A 86 3.91 -4.68 -2.58
CA GLU A 86 3.04 -3.52 -2.35
C GLU A 86 3.05 -2.56 -3.54
N PHE A 87 4.22 -2.27 -4.11
CA PHE A 87 4.34 -1.44 -5.30
C PHE A 87 3.47 -1.96 -6.45
N VAL A 88 3.57 -3.26 -6.75
CA VAL A 88 2.85 -3.89 -7.86
C VAL A 88 1.35 -3.84 -7.62
N ILE A 89 0.88 -4.27 -6.45
CA ILE A 89 -0.55 -4.30 -6.14
C ILE A 89 -1.13 -2.88 -6.12
N HIS A 90 -0.44 -1.93 -5.50
CA HIS A 90 -0.86 -0.52 -5.44
C HIS A 90 -0.98 0.07 -6.85
N TYR A 91 0.06 -0.08 -7.67
CA TYR A 91 0.11 0.44 -9.02
C TYR A 91 -1.05 -0.09 -9.88
N PHE A 92 -1.28 -1.40 -9.88
CA PHE A 92 -2.33 -2.01 -10.70
C PHE A 92 -3.74 -1.70 -10.18
N THR A 93 -3.94 -1.63 -8.87
CA THR A 93 -5.24 -1.28 -8.28
C THR A 93 -5.68 0.10 -8.75
N ASP A 94 -4.80 1.09 -8.61
CA ASP A 94 -5.07 2.45 -9.03
C ASP A 94 -5.25 2.58 -10.54
N LEU A 95 -4.39 1.91 -11.31
CA LEU A 95 -4.46 1.89 -12.76
C LEU A 95 -5.83 1.37 -13.23
N PHE A 96 -6.28 0.23 -12.69
CA PHE A 96 -7.54 -0.37 -13.10
C PHE A 96 -8.75 0.43 -12.64
N LYS A 97 -8.74 0.93 -11.40
CA LYS A 97 -9.79 1.83 -10.90
C LYS A 97 -9.99 3.01 -11.85
N MET A 98 -8.90 3.73 -12.15
CA MET A 98 -8.97 4.91 -13.00
C MET A 98 -9.35 4.57 -14.44
N LYS A 99 -8.84 3.46 -15.00
CA LYS A 99 -9.22 3.00 -16.35
C LYS A 99 -10.69 2.61 -16.44
N ILE A 100 -11.23 1.91 -15.45
CA ILE A 100 -12.64 1.51 -15.42
C ILE A 100 -13.54 2.74 -15.33
N CYS A 101 -13.24 3.67 -14.41
CA CYS A 101 -14.00 4.91 -14.29
C CYS A 101 -13.96 5.74 -15.59
N ALA A 102 -12.78 5.88 -16.20
CA ALA A 102 -12.63 6.60 -17.47
C ALA A 102 -13.40 5.93 -18.62
N TRP A 103 -13.29 4.60 -18.76
CA TRP A 103 -14.01 3.85 -19.80
C TRP A 103 -15.54 3.93 -19.65
N ARG A 104 -16.03 4.00 -18.41
CA ARG A 104 -17.45 4.08 -18.09
C ARG A 104 -18.00 5.50 -18.00
N GLY A 105 -17.14 6.52 -18.06
CA GLY A 105 -17.53 7.92 -17.82
C GLY A 105 -18.02 8.18 -16.39
N TRP A 106 -17.53 7.42 -15.41
CA TRP A 106 -17.91 7.57 -14.00
C TRP A 106 -17.06 8.64 -13.33
N GLU A 107 -17.70 9.76 -12.99
CA GLU A 107 -17.10 10.86 -12.23
C GLU A 107 -17.82 11.02 -10.89
N CYS A 108 -17.18 11.71 -9.94
CA CYS A 108 -17.68 11.86 -8.57
C CYS A 108 -19.05 12.55 -8.48
N ASN A 109 -19.39 13.38 -9.46
CA ASN A 109 -20.64 14.14 -9.57
C ASN A 109 -21.57 13.62 -10.67
N THR A 110 -21.19 12.59 -11.44
CA THR A 110 -22.00 12.06 -12.56
C THR A 110 -22.50 10.64 -12.31
N SER A 111 -21.83 9.86 -11.45
CA SER A 111 -22.24 8.47 -11.18
C SER A 111 -21.94 8.05 -9.74
N SER A 112 -22.92 7.44 -9.07
CA SER A 112 -22.70 6.80 -7.76
C SER A 112 -21.68 5.66 -7.82
N ARG A 113 -21.50 5.04 -8.98
CA ARG A 113 -20.51 3.97 -9.22
C ARG A 113 -19.07 4.44 -9.03
N PHE A 114 -18.80 5.75 -9.14
CA PHE A 114 -17.50 6.30 -8.77
C PHE A 114 -17.19 6.00 -7.30
N TRP A 115 -18.16 6.14 -6.41
CA TRP A 115 -17.99 5.89 -4.98
C TRP A 115 -17.89 4.39 -4.66
N ASP A 116 -18.59 3.52 -5.41
CA ASP A 116 -18.38 2.06 -5.35
C ASP A 116 -16.92 1.72 -5.65
N MET A 117 -16.34 2.32 -6.70
CA MET A 117 -14.95 2.11 -7.09
C MET A 117 -13.96 2.69 -6.08
N VAL A 118 -14.28 3.82 -5.43
CA VAL A 118 -13.49 4.33 -4.30
C VAL A 118 -13.52 3.33 -3.14
N GLY A 119 -14.69 2.78 -2.78
CA GLY A 119 -14.80 1.78 -1.73
C GLY A 119 -14.00 0.51 -2.03
N LEU A 120 -14.10 -0.01 -3.25
CA LEU A 120 -13.34 -1.19 -3.69
C LEU A 120 -11.83 -0.95 -3.67
N ASP A 121 -11.41 0.24 -4.12
CA ASP A 121 -10.03 0.69 -4.07
C ASP A 121 -9.49 0.70 -2.63
N GLN A 122 -10.22 1.30 -1.68
CA GLN A 122 -9.82 1.28 -0.26
C GLN A 122 -9.76 -0.16 0.29
N LEU A 123 -10.74 -1.01 -0.06
CA LEU A 123 -10.77 -2.40 0.38
C LEU A 123 -9.54 -3.19 -0.09
N ILE A 124 -9.15 -3.07 -1.37
CA ILE A 124 -7.99 -3.79 -1.92
C ILE A 124 -6.70 -3.36 -1.22
N HIS A 125 -6.51 -2.07 -0.97
CA HIS A 125 -5.34 -1.59 -0.22
C HIS A 125 -5.33 -2.13 1.22
N LEU A 126 -6.47 -2.11 1.92
CA LEU A 126 -6.57 -2.67 3.27
C LEU A 126 -6.32 -4.18 3.32
N LEU A 127 -6.84 -4.95 2.35
CA LEU A 127 -6.58 -6.37 2.23
C LEU A 127 -5.09 -6.64 1.95
N THR A 128 -4.45 -5.80 1.15
CA THR A 128 -3.00 -5.88 0.90
C THR A 128 -2.21 -5.72 2.20
N TYR A 129 -2.55 -4.73 3.02
CA TYR A 129 -1.91 -4.55 4.33
C TYR A 129 -2.21 -5.69 5.29
N TRP A 130 -3.43 -6.22 5.28
CA TRP A 130 -3.77 -7.39 6.08
C TRP A 130 -2.91 -8.61 5.72
N VAL A 131 -2.71 -8.88 4.42
CA VAL A 131 -1.82 -9.96 3.94
C VAL A 131 -0.38 -9.73 4.38
N ILE A 132 0.12 -8.50 4.26
CA ILE A 132 1.47 -8.14 4.70
C ILE A 132 1.63 -8.37 6.20
N ILE A 133 0.73 -7.85 7.03
CA ILE A 133 0.77 -8.01 8.49
C ILE A 133 0.72 -9.48 8.87
N TYR A 134 -0.19 -10.25 8.25
CA TYR A 134 -0.32 -11.68 8.49
C TYR A 134 1.00 -12.41 8.21
N ALA A 135 1.64 -12.11 7.08
CA ALA A 135 2.92 -12.72 6.71
C ALA A 135 4.05 -12.32 7.67
N TRP A 136 4.15 -11.04 8.04
CA TRP A 136 5.19 -10.54 8.94
C TRP A 136 5.08 -11.06 10.36
N VAL A 137 3.87 -11.01 10.95
CA VAL A 137 3.62 -11.50 12.31
C VAL A 137 3.65 -13.02 12.35
N GLY A 138 3.13 -13.69 11.33
CA GLY A 138 3.21 -15.15 11.22
C GLY A 138 4.66 -15.61 11.19
N MET A 139 5.48 -15.05 10.29
CA MET A 139 6.90 -15.39 10.22
C MET A 139 7.64 -15.09 11.52
N SER A 140 7.34 -14.00 12.24
CA SER A 140 8.07 -13.66 13.46
C SER A 140 7.71 -14.53 14.67
N VAL A 141 6.53 -15.17 14.66
CA VAL A 141 6.07 -16.07 15.74
C VAL A 141 6.50 -17.52 15.49
N TYR A 142 6.56 -17.96 14.24
CA TYR A 142 6.84 -19.35 13.89
C TYR A 142 8.32 -19.67 13.60
N LEU A 143 9.18 -18.64 13.55
CA LEU A 143 10.63 -18.76 13.42
C LEU A 143 11.32 -18.49 14.76
#